data_AF-A0A397S4T7-F1
#
_entry.id   AF-A0A397S4T7-F1
#
_cell.length_a   1.000
_cell.length_b   1.000
_cell.length_c   1.000
_cell.angle_alpha   90.00
_cell.angle_beta   90.00
_cell.angle_gamma   90.00
#
_symmetry.space_group_name_H-M   'P 1'
#
loop_
_entity.id
_entity.type
_entity.pdbx_description
1 polymer ?
#
loop_
_entity_poly.entity_id
_entity_poly.type
_entity_poly.pdbx_seq_one_letter_code
_entity_poly.pdbx_strand_id
1 'polypeptide(L)' 'FVPAQYCLANCYRDGRGVYKDETKAFEWYSKAAEGESKMAQNQLLLFSKGIDEKN' A
#
# COMPACT_ATOMS: atom_id res chain seq x y z
N PHE A 1 14.32 -8.06 -1.79
CA PHE A 1 13.40 -8.68 -0.83
C PHE A 1 12.15 -7.82 -0.79
N VAL A 2 10.97 -8.35 -1.13
CA VAL A 2 9.71 -7.60 -1.08
C VAL A 2 9.04 -7.91 0.27
N PRO A 3 8.75 -6.93 1.13
CA PRO A 3 8.10 -7.17 2.41
C PRO A 3 6.74 -7.85 2.22
N ALA A 4 6.39 -8.83 3.06
CA ALA A 4 5.10 -9.50 3.01
C ALA A 4 3.92 -8.51 3.13
N GLN A 5 4.10 -7.44 3.90
CA GLN A 5 3.14 -6.34 4.05
C GLN A 5 2.88 -5.59 2.73
N TYR A 6 3.89 -5.44 1.87
CA TYR A 6 3.74 -4.84 0.54
C TYR A 6 2.88 -5.71 -0.39
N CYS A 7 3.09 -7.02 -0.35
CA CYS A 7 2.26 -7.96 -1.12
C CYS A 7 0.80 -7.91 -0.65
N LEU A 8 0.58 -7.83 0.66
CA LEU A 8 -0.77 -7.73 1.22
C LEU A 8 -1.46 -6.42 0.82
N ALA A 9 -0.75 -5.30 0.85
CA ALA A 9 -1.25 -4.02 0.37
C ALA A 9 -1.67 -4.09 -1.12
N ASN A 10 -0.88 -4.74 -1.98
CA ASN A 10 -1.26 -4.96 -3.38
C ASN A 10 -2.52 -5.83 -3.53
N CYS A 11 -2.71 -6.83 -2.67
CA CYS A 11 -3.92 -7.66 -2.70
C CYS A 11 -5.17 -6.83 -2.37
N TYR A 12 -5.11 -5.98 -1.34
CA TYR A 12 -6.21 -5.06 -1.01
C TYR A 12 -6.43 -4.00 -2.09
N ARG A 13 -5.37 -3.48 -2.70
CA ARG A 13 -5.46 -2.50 -3.79
C ARG A 13 -6.14 -3.08 -5.03
N ASP A 14 -5.75 -4.29 -5.43
CA ASP A 14 -6.21 -4.92 -6.67
C ASP A 14 -7.43 -5.82 -6.47
N GLY A 15 -7.86 -6.05 -5.22
CA GLY A 15 -8.91 -7.01 -4.90
C GLY A 15 -8.52 -8.47 -5.20
N ARG A 16 -7.22 -8.80 -5.09
CA ARG A 16 -6.72 -10.16 -5.41
C ARG A 16 -6.89 -11.08 -4.22
N GLY A 17 -7.91 -11.94 -4.27
CA GLY A 17 -8.22 -12.90 -3.21
C GLY A 17 -8.82 -12.27 -1.94
N VAL A 18 -9.00 -10.95 -1.93
CA VAL A 18 -9.69 -10.17 -0.90
C VAL A 18 -10.56 -9.12 -1.58
N TYR A 19 -11.56 -8.57 -0.88
CA TYR A 19 -12.29 -7.42 -1.39
C TYR A 19 -11.34 -6.23 -1.57
N LYS A 20 -11.53 -5.50 -2.67
CA LYS A 20 -10.78 -4.28 -2.93
C LYS A 20 -11.08 -3.25 -1.83
N ASP A 21 -10.03 -2.78 -1.17
CA ASP A 21 -10.11 -1.83 -0.06
C ASP A 21 -8.86 -0.94 -0.10
N GLU A 22 -9.03 0.26 -0.66
CA GLU A 22 -7.93 1.21 -0.83
C GLU A 22 -7.43 1.76 0.53
N THR A 23 -8.31 1.85 1.54
CA THR A 23 -7.96 2.28 2.89
C THR A 23 -7.07 1.24 3.58
N LYS A 24 -7.44 -0.04 3.53
CA LYS A 24 -6.59 -1.12 4.06
C LYS A 24 -5.28 -1.25 3.29
N ALA A 25 -5.29 -1.07 1.97
CA ALA A 25 -4.06 -1.06 1.18
C ALA A 25 -3.08 0.01 1.68
N PHE A 26 -3.59 1.22 1.94
CA PHE A 26 -2.82 2.32 2.51
C PHE A 26 -2.23 1.99 3.88
N GLU A 27 -3.03 1.45 4.81
CA GLU A 27 -2.55 1.04 6.14
C GLU A 27 -1.39 0.03 6.06
N TRP A 28 -1.49 -0.95 5.16
CA TRP A 28 -0.45 -1.97 4.97
C TRP A 28 0.80 -1.42 4.29
N TYR A 29 0.67 -0.47 3.35
CA TYR A 29 1.82 0.25 2.81
C TYR A 29 2.52 1.09 3.89
N SER A 30 1.77 1.74 4.79
CA SER A 30 2.33 2.52 5.91
C SER A 30 3.15 1.64 6.85
N LYS A 31 2.61 0.49 7.26
CA LYS A 31 3.35 -0.48 8.09
C LYS A 31 4.60 -1.02 7.39
N ALA A 32 4.54 -1.24 6.08
CA ALA A 32 5.70 -1.66 5.29
C ALA A 32 6.79 -0.58 5.18
N ALA A 33 6.38 0.69 5.22
CA ALA A 33 7.26 1.86 5.15
C ALA A 33 7.95 2.17 6.49
N GLU A 34 7.32 1.85 7.62
CA GLU A 34 7.89 1.96 8.98
C GLU A 34 9.10 1.03 9.19
N GLY A 35 9.16 -0.11 8.48
CA GLY A 35 10.30 -1.04 8.52
C GLY A 35 11.53 -0.62 7.69
N GLU A 36 11.73 0.68 7.45
CA GLU A 36 12.82 1.27 6.63
C GLU A 36 12.92 0.77 5.17
N SER A 37 11.87 0.15 4.63
CA SER A 37 11.85 -0.24 3.24
C SER A 37 11.61 0.98 2.35
N LYS A 38 12.68 1.55 1.77
CA LYS A 38 12.61 2.63 0.75
C LYS A 38 11.60 2.34 -0.36
N MET A 39 11.41 1.06 -0.73
CA MET A 39 10.40 0.66 -1.72
C MET A 39 8.97 0.89 -1.22
N ALA A 40 8.69 0.60 0.04
CA ALA A 40 7.36 0.81 0.63
C ALA A 40 7.06 2.30 0.84
N GLN A 41 8.05 3.10 1.25
CA GLN A 41 7.92 4.56 1.36
C GLN A 41 7.56 5.22 0.02
N ASN A 42 8.25 4.84 -1.07
CA ASN A 42 7.95 5.37 -2.40
C ASN A 42 6.53 5.01 -2.88
N GLN A 43 6.04 3.82 -2.53
CA GLN A 43 4.71 3.37 -2.92
C GLN A 43 3.60 3.99 -2.08
N LEU A 44 3.84 4.20 -0.78
CA LEU A 44 2.95 4.98 0.08
C LEU A 44 2.79 6.41 -0.45
N LEU A 45 3.90 7.05 -0.84
CA LEU A 45 3.90 8.42 -1.39
C LEU A 45 3.16 8.53 -2.73
N LEU A 46 3.26 7.51 -3.59
CA LEU A 46 2.52 7.45 -4.85
C LEU A 46 1.02 7.22 -4.60
N PHE A 47 0.69 6.39 -3.61
CA PHE A 47 -0.69 6.07 -3.26
C PHE A 47 -1.40 7.23 -2.56
N SER A 48 -0.72 7.95 -1.66
CA SER A 48 -1.28 9.15 -1.01
C SER A 48 -1.62 10.22 -2.05
N LYS A 49 -0.73 10.45 -3.03
CA LYS A 49 -1.01 11.36 -4.15
C LYS A 49 -2.20 10.94 -5.00
N GLY A 50 -2.35 9.64 -5.27
CA GLY A 50 -3.49 9.12 -6.04
C GLY A 50 -4.83 9.14 -5.30
N ILE A 51 -4.83 9.15 -3.96
CA ILE A 51 -6.03 9.37 -3.15
C ILE A 51 -6.37 10.86 -3.09
N ASP A 52 -5.39 11.75 -2.93
CA ASP A 52 -5.60 13.21 -2.93
C ASP A 52 -6.15 13.72 -4.28
N GLU A 53 -5.76 13.12 -5.41
CA GLU A 53 -6.27 13.49 -6.73
C GLU A 53 -7.72 13.02 -7.02
N LYS A 54 -8.23 12.07 -6.23
CA LYS A 54 -9.61 11.56 -6.36
C LYS A 54 -10.61 12.29 -5.44
N ASN A 55 -10.15 13.25 -4.65
CA ASN A 55 -10.96 13.97 -3.66
C ASN A 55 -11.20 15.43 -4.06
#